data_AF-A0A961AMY3-F1
#
_entry.id   AF-A0A961AMY3-F1
#
_cell.length_a   1.000
_cell.length_b   1.000
_cell.length_c   1.000
_cell.angle_alpha   90.00
_cell.angle_beta   90.00
_cell.angle_gamma   90.00
#
_symmetry.space_group_name_H-M   'P 1'
#
loop_
_entity.id
_entity.type
_entity.pdbx_description
1 polymer ?
#
loop_
_entity_poly.entity_id
_entity_poly.type
_entity_poly.pdbx_seq_one_letter_code
_entity_poly.pdbx_strand_id
1 'polypeptide(L)'
;VTDANGCTGATGLVVSLSGCIIESGMAAATCHATTKIVDPADRFVLAIMDVREQPANFSGGTAPSYTNLWSPATYHHPDWTHEKLGNIFGLTMDCDCNLYVTAISQAAVDGIAGFGTLGGFDPLNPSSAASVEAGGAIYKIDGTTGAPSLFAKLPQQLNAVQFNSVTGEYFYANGLGQIGYDGVHNQLFVSNREDGKIYRLSMAGATLSTFDPLNPDPGTAAPATNAEFVWALSINADGSRLYYSINRVDVRSVALTATGDFDVATDRAEFTVPNALSLSKISDLAFSQDGSQMLLSQRNQETATSFVNVYNHMSMAYLYDYDSGTGNYILNRTIQVGDDRESYGGTAFAPLNTDPVSGVVTGQDQMLWFSSADILDGAGPHGLEAVPVTELGNLASGNVSYNLSGSISMYTAHRDHIYVIDYDGDPDNDTKGTGGDID
;
A
#
# COMPACT_ATOMS: atom_id res chain seq x y z
N VAL A 1 -2.21 13.38 -22.48
CA VAL A 1 -2.20 12.07 -23.12
C VAL A 1 -3.09 11.20 -22.27
N THR A 2 -4.22 10.81 -22.83
CA THR A 2 -5.06 9.80 -22.21
C THR A 2 -4.42 8.47 -22.57
N ASP A 3 -3.94 7.73 -21.59
CA ASP A 3 -3.47 6.37 -21.87
C ASP A 3 -4.67 5.43 -22.12
N ALA A 4 -4.37 4.17 -22.44
CA ALA A 4 -5.41 3.16 -22.69
C ALA A 4 -6.20 2.77 -21.43
N ASN A 5 -5.77 3.23 -20.25
CA ASN A 5 -6.51 3.16 -18.99
C ASN A 5 -7.37 4.41 -18.81
N GLY A 6 -7.64 5.24 -19.81
CA GLY A 6 -8.45 6.45 -19.59
C GLY A 6 -7.79 7.51 -18.68
N CYS A 7 -6.54 7.31 -18.22
CA CYS A 7 -5.83 8.26 -17.38
C CYS A 7 -5.51 9.51 -18.19
N THR A 8 -6.27 10.59 -17.96
CA THR A 8 -5.99 11.89 -18.56
C THR A 8 -4.81 12.56 -17.84
N GLY A 9 -3.60 12.19 -18.20
CA GLY A 9 -2.36 12.75 -17.65
C GLY A 9 -1.52 13.50 -18.68
N ALA A 10 -0.73 14.49 -18.28
CA ALA A 10 0.31 15.01 -19.17
C ALA A 10 1.47 13.99 -19.23
N THR A 11 1.88 13.55 -20.43
CA THR A 11 3.18 12.87 -20.61
C THR A 11 4.37 13.83 -20.41
N GLY A 12 4.08 15.10 -20.12
CA GLY A 12 5.06 16.07 -19.70
C GLY A 12 5.10 16.09 -18.18
N LEU A 13 6.24 15.69 -17.63
CA LEU A 13 6.58 15.93 -16.24
C LEU A 13 6.51 17.43 -15.96
N VAL A 14 5.47 17.90 -15.27
CA VAL A 14 5.48 19.26 -14.71
C VAL A 14 6.24 19.16 -13.41
N VAL A 15 7.57 19.19 -13.51
CA VAL A 15 8.43 19.35 -12.34
C VAL A 15 7.98 20.62 -11.64
N SER A 16 7.67 20.51 -10.37
CA SER A 16 7.16 21.62 -9.61
C SER A 16 8.24 22.67 -9.33
N LEU A 17 7.87 23.73 -8.61
CA LEU A 17 8.83 24.75 -8.16
C LEU A 17 9.93 24.17 -7.25
N SER A 18 9.70 23.02 -6.61
CA SER A 18 10.68 22.36 -5.73
C SER A 18 11.71 21.52 -6.48
N GLY A 19 11.48 21.20 -7.76
CA GLY A 19 12.32 20.25 -8.50
C GLY A 19 11.93 18.78 -8.31
N CYS A 20 10.89 18.50 -7.52
CA CYS A 20 10.37 17.15 -7.28
C CYS A 20 9.19 16.81 -8.22
N ILE A 21 9.00 15.53 -8.51
CA ILE A 21 7.86 14.98 -9.27
C ILE A 21 6.62 14.78 -8.39
N ILE A 22 6.83 14.69 -7.07
CA ILE A 22 5.81 14.59 -6.05
C ILE A 22 5.97 15.76 -5.08
N GLU A 23 4.85 16.31 -4.63
CA GLU A 23 4.81 17.41 -3.68
C GLU A 23 3.88 17.08 -2.52
N SER A 24 4.02 17.84 -1.44
CA SER A 24 3.13 17.72 -0.30
C SER A 24 1.67 17.94 -0.70
N GLY A 25 0.81 16.99 -0.33
CA GLY A 25 -0.59 16.95 -0.72
C GLY A 25 -0.88 16.24 -2.05
N MET A 26 0.14 15.74 -2.75
CA MET A 26 -0.05 14.70 -3.77
C MET A 26 -0.02 13.32 -3.11
N ALA A 27 -0.62 12.32 -3.76
CA ALA A 27 -0.55 10.93 -3.37
C ALA A 27 0.30 10.15 -4.37
N ALA A 28 1.14 9.22 -3.90
CA ALA A 28 1.67 8.15 -4.72
C ALA A 28 0.90 6.86 -4.42
N ALA A 29 0.59 6.08 -5.45
CA ALA A 29 -0.15 4.84 -5.28
C ALA A 29 0.39 3.73 -6.19
N THR A 30 0.48 2.51 -5.66
CA THR A 30 0.85 1.33 -6.45
C THR A 30 -0.39 0.60 -6.95
N CYS A 31 -0.26 -0.04 -8.11
CA CYS A 31 -1.29 -0.85 -8.75
C CYS A 31 -0.68 -2.13 -9.31
N HIS A 32 -1.47 -3.18 -9.45
CA HIS A 32 -1.09 -4.39 -10.17
C HIS A 32 -1.66 -4.34 -11.59
N ALA A 33 -0.89 -4.83 -12.54
CA ALA A 33 -1.33 -4.90 -13.93
C ALA A 33 -2.41 -5.98 -14.14
N THR A 34 -3.21 -5.81 -15.18
CA THR A 34 -4.24 -6.78 -15.59
C THR A 34 -4.06 -7.25 -17.03
N THR A 35 -4.44 -8.50 -17.28
CA THR A 35 -4.47 -9.12 -18.61
C THR A 35 -5.50 -8.47 -19.54
N LYS A 36 -6.48 -7.75 -18.99
CA LYS A 36 -7.51 -7.03 -19.76
C LYS A 36 -6.92 -5.85 -20.55
N ILE A 37 -5.79 -5.29 -20.11
CA ILE A 37 -5.02 -4.30 -20.87
C ILE A 37 -4.18 -5.04 -21.92
N VAL A 38 -4.50 -4.82 -23.19
CA VAL A 38 -3.92 -5.57 -24.32
C VAL A 38 -2.48 -5.16 -24.59
N ASP A 39 -2.16 -3.86 -24.53
CA ASP A 39 -0.79 -3.37 -24.76
C ASP A 39 0.03 -3.45 -23.47
N PRO A 40 1.09 -4.28 -23.39
CA PRO A 40 1.95 -4.34 -22.21
C PRO A 40 2.60 -3.01 -21.83
N ALA A 41 2.78 -2.09 -22.79
CA ALA A 41 3.36 -0.77 -22.53
C ALA A 41 2.44 0.15 -21.71
N ASP A 42 1.14 -0.12 -21.69
CA ASP A 42 0.13 0.68 -20.97
C ASP A 42 -0.21 0.09 -19.59
N ARG A 43 0.46 -1.01 -19.19
CA ARG A 43 0.24 -1.68 -17.90
C ARG A 43 1.03 -1.01 -16.79
N PHE A 44 0.62 0.21 -16.41
CA PHE A 44 1.26 0.95 -15.33
C PHE A 44 1.01 0.31 -13.96
N VAL A 45 2.00 0.44 -13.07
CA VAL A 45 1.98 -0.14 -11.72
C VAL A 45 2.25 0.90 -10.63
N LEU A 46 2.54 2.15 -11.00
CA LEU A 46 2.75 3.27 -10.09
C LEU A 46 2.09 4.52 -10.68
N ALA A 47 1.50 5.34 -9.82
CA ALA A 47 0.90 6.62 -10.17
C ALA A 47 1.28 7.69 -9.15
N ILE A 48 1.37 8.94 -9.61
CA ILE A 48 1.31 10.12 -8.74
C ILE A 48 0.03 10.88 -9.07
N MET A 49 -0.75 11.26 -8.07
CA MET A 49 -2.03 11.94 -8.21
C MET A 49 -2.02 13.26 -7.45
N ASP A 50 -2.42 14.33 -8.12
CA ASP A 50 -2.59 15.64 -7.47
C ASP A 50 -3.93 15.70 -6.72
N VAL A 51 -3.88 15.35 -5.43
CA VAL A 51 -5.06 15.30 -4.55
C VAL A 51 -5.26 16.60 -3.75
N ARG A 52 -4.64 17.70 -4.17
CA ARG A 52 -4.70 19.00 -3.48
C ARG A 52 -5.93 19.80 -3.83
N GLU A 53 -6.37 19.75 -5.09
CA GLU A 53 -7.55 20.45 -5.58
C GLU A 53 -8.83 19.63 -5.40
N GLN A 54 -9.21 19.41 -4.14
CA GLN A 54 -10.45 18.73 -3.79
C GLN A 54 -11.68 19.49 -4.36
N PRO A 55 -12.64 18.82 -5.02
CA PRO A 55 -13.76 19.51 -5.66
C PRO A 55 -14.69 20.21 -4.64
N ALA A 56 -14.98 21.49 -4.86
CA ALA A 56 -15.80 22.33 -3.96
C ALA A 56 -17.25 21.86 -3.75
N ASN A 57 -17.75 20.91 -4.56
CA ASN A 57 -19.13 20.43 -4.51
C ASN A 57 -19.37 19.29 -3.50
N PHE A 58 -18.32 18.80 -2.82
CA PHE A 58 -18.44 17.70 -1.87
C PHE A 58 -18.81 18.13 -0.44
N SER A 59 -18.68 19.41 -0.08
CA SER A 59 -19.16 19.94 1.21
C SER A 59 -20.68 20.19 1.24
N GLY A 60 -21.46 19.47 0.43
CA GLY A 60 -22.82 19.85 0.03
C GLY A 60 -23.93 18.81 0.25
N GLY A 61 -23.66 17.65 0.87
CA GLY A 61 -24.72 16.67 1.12
C GLY A 61 -25.15 15.87 -0.12
N THR A 62 -24.26 15.68 -1.10
CA THR A 62 -24.58 14.88 -2.31
C THR A 62 -23.61 13.72 -2.46
N ALA A 63 -24.12 12.51 -2.28
CA ALA A 63 -23.42 11.24 -2.50
C ALA A 63 -22.52 11.21 -3.78
N PRO A 64 -21.32 10.58 -3.76
CA PRO A 64 -20.64 10.22 -4.98
C PRO A 64 -21.54 9.25 -5.74
N SER A 65 -21.56 9.48 -7.02
CA SER A 65 -22.24 8.76 -8.07
C SER A 65 -21.26 8.67 -9.23
N TYR A 66 -21.52 7.76 -10.14
CA TYR A 66 -20.82 7.65 -11.43
C TYR A 66 -20.69 8.97 -12.20
N THR A 67 -21.50 9.99 -11.88
CA THR A 67 -21.51 11.29 -12.56
C THR A 67 -20.73 12.41 -11.86
N ASN A 68 -20.19 12.16 -10.66
CA ASN A 68 -19.45 13.17 -9.86
C ASN A 68 -18.21 12.57 -9.15
N LEU A 69 -17.54 11.59 -9.76
CA LEU A 69 -16.26 11.08 -9.29
C LEU A 69 -15.14 12.12 -9.43
N TRP A 70 -14.18 12.07 -8.51
CA TRP A 70 -13.00 12.94 -8.60
C TRP A 70 -11.95 12.29 -9.48
N SER A 71 -11.60 12.99 -10.57
CA SER A 71 -10.49 12.61 -11.44
C SER A 71 -9.37 13.63 -11.26
N PRO A 72 -8.43 13.42 -10.33
CA PRO A 72 -7.27 14.29 -10.15
C PRO A 72 -6.33 14.19 -11.35
N ALA A 73 -5.43 15.16 -11.49
CA ALA A 73 -4.35 15.04 -12.45
C ALA A 73 -3.43 13.88 -12.04
N THR A 74 -3.31 12.87 -12.90
CA THR A 74 -2.51 11.67 -12.65
C THR A 74 -1.30 11.62 -13.58
N TYR A 75 -0.16 11.22 -13.04
CA TYR A 75 1.10 11.02 -13.75
C TYR A 75 1.56 9.57 -13.68
N HIS A 76 1.94 9.04 -14.84
CA HIS A 76 2.66 7.79 -15.00
C HIS A 76 3.92 8.05 -15.81
N HIS A 77 5.09 7.63 -15.30
CA HIS A 77 6.29 7.59 -16.13
C HIS A 77 6.17 6.42 -17.13
N PRO A 78 6.58 6.56 -18.41
CA PRO A 78 6.56 5.47 -19.41
C PRO A 78 7.32 4.19 -19.02
N ASP A 79 8.07 4.22 -17.91
CA ASP A 79 8.87 3.11 -17.42
C ASP A 79 8.29 2.48 -16.15
N TRP A 80 7.20 3.03 -15.62
CA TRP A 80 6.50 2.47 -14.46
C TRP A 80 5.52 1.37 -14.87
N THR A 81 5.99 0.47 -15.71
CA THR A 81 5.18 -0.60 -16.29
C THR A 81 5.46 -1.93 -15.59
N HIS A 82 4.50 -2.84 -15.66
CA HIS A 82 4.68 -4.21 -15.20
C HIS A 82 5.87 -4.90 -15.89
N GLU A 83 6.17 -4.60 -17.16
CA GLU A 83 7.35 -5.18 -17.83
C GLU A 83 8.66 -4.80 -17.11
N LYS A 84 8.80 -3.52 -16.71
CA LYS A 84 10.03 -3.03 -16.08
C LYS A 84 10.08 -3.32 -14.58
N LEU A 85 8.98 -3.07 -13.86
CA LEU A 85 8.94 -3.15 -12.40
C LEU A 85 8.29 -4.45 -11.88
N GLY A 86 7.45 -5.10 -12.68
CA GLY A 86 6.58 -6.19 -12.22
C GLY A 86 5.41 -5.63 -11.43
N ASN A 87 4.75 -6.47 -10.64
CA ASN A 87 3.88 -5.96 -9.59
C ASN A 87 4.72 -5.41 -8.44
N ILE A 88 4.23 -4.32 -7.89
CA ILE A 88 4.80 -3.65 -6.73
C ILE A 88 3.70 -3.44 -5.69
N PHE A 89 4.07 -3.51 -4.42
CA PHE A 89 3.15 -3.25 -3.31
C PHE A 89 3.66 -2.09 -2.46
N GLY A 90 4.57 -2.35 -1.53
CA GLY A 90 4.97 -1.36 -0.54
C GLY A 90 5.64 -0.16 -1.18
N LEU A 91 5.33 1.01 -0.66
CA LEU A 91 5.72 2.33 -1.15
C LEU A 91 6.16 3.19 0.04
N THR A 92 7.23 3.96 -0.15
CA THR A 92 7.59 5.03 0.78
C THR A 92 8.36 6.12 0.06
N MET A 93 8.42 7.31 0.66
CA MET A 93 9.17 8.45 0.16
C MET A 93 10.30 8.88 1.12
N ASP A 94 11.48 9.23 0.57
CA ASP A 94 12.55 9.86 1.35
C ASP A 94 12.48 11.40 1.39
N CYS A 95 13.32 12.03 2.21
CA CYS A 95 13.38 13.48 2.33
C CYS A 95 13.84 14.21 1.04
N ASP A 96 14.38 13.47 0.06
CA ASP A 96 14.85 13.99 -1.23
C ASP A 96 13.81 13.74 -2.35
N CYS A 97 12.55 13.47 -1.97
CA CYS A 97 11.42 13.18 -2.86
C CYS A 97 11.56 11.91 -3.70
N ASN A 98 12.51 11.02 -3.41
CA ASN A 98 12.58 9.74 -4.12
C ASN A 98 11.53 8.79 -3.56
N LEU A 99 10.90 8.04 -4.44
CA LEU A 99 10.02 6.94 -4.04
C LEU A 99 10.81 5.63 -4.04
N TYR A 100 10.49 4.75 -3.09
CA TYR A 100 10.99 3.40 -3.04
C TYR A 100 9.82 2.45 -3.07
N VAL A 101 9.87 1.47 -3.97
CA VAL A 101 8.81 0.49 -4.15
C VAL A 101 9.35 -0.93 -4.11
N THR A 102 8.57 -1.85 -3.59
CA THR A 102 8.99 -3.24 -3.36
C THR A 102 8.31 -4.20 -4.32
N ALA A 103 9.08 -5.14 -4.88
CA ALA A 103 8.55 -6.16 -5.77
C ALA A 103 7.68 -7.17 -5.02
N ILE A 104 6.52 -7.48 -5.60
CA ILE A 104 5.63 -8.53 -5.12
C ILE A 104 5.17 -9.38 -6.30
N SER A 105 4.93 -10.67 -6.07
CA SER A 105 4.44 -11.58 -7.12
C SER A 105 2.92 -11.67 -7.22
N GLN A 106 2.22 -11.01 -6.30
CA GLN A 106 0.78 -11.14 -6.13
C GLN A 106 0.01 -10.53 -7.28
N ALA A 107 -1.09 -11.17 -7.65
CA ALA A 107 -2.02 -10.68 -8.65
C ALA A 107 -3.45 -11.03 -8.23
N ALA A 108 -4.42 -10.24 -8.70
CA ALA A 108 -5.81 -10.66 -8.61
C ALA A 108 -6.15 -11.69 -9.69
N VAL A 109 -7.38 -12.20 -9.66
CA VAL A 109 -7.87 -13.25 -10.59
C VAL A 109 -7.67 -12.89 -12.06
N ASP A 110 -7.86 -11.62 -12.42
CA ASP A 110 -7.64 -11.07 -13.78
C ASP A 110 -6.30 -10.33 -13.91
N GLY A 111 -5.48 -10.35 -12.85
CA GLY A 111 -4.19 -9.68 -12.75
C GLY A 111 -3.08 -10.45 -13.44
N ILE A 112 -2.03 -9.73 -13.81
CA ILE A 112 -0.79 -10.31 -14.30
C ILE A 112 0.11 -10.56 -13.11
N ALA A 113 0.61 -11.77 -12.92
CA ALA A 113 1.61 -12.02 -11.89
C ALA A 113 3.03 -11.94 -12.45
N GLY A 114 3.96 -11.45 -11.63
CA GLY A 114 5.38 -11.54 -11.93
C GLY A 114 6.20 -10.37 -11.42
N PHE A 115 7.51 -10.50 -11.65
CA PHE A 115 8.51 -9.50 -11.29
C PHE A 115 9.00 -8.75 -12.52
N GLY A 116 9.60 -7.59 -12.29
CA GLY A 116 10.11 -6.72 -13.34
C GLY A 116 11.44 -7.16 -13.93
N THR A 117 11.62 -6.89 -15.22
CA THR A 117 12.90 -7.10 -15.92
C THR A 117 14.03 -6.24 -15.34
N LEU A 118 13.72 -5.07 -14.75
CA LEU A 118 14.70 -4.24 -14.04
C LEU A 118 15.24 -4.95 -12.78
N GLY A 119 14.40 -5.77 -12.16
CA GLY A 119 14.76 -6.69 -11.07
C GLY A 119 15.55 -7.91 -11.55
N GLY A 120 15.76 -8.08 -12.86
CA GLY A 120 16.44 -9.23 -13.45
C GLY A 120 15.55 -10.43 -13.73
N PHE A 121 14.22 -10.23 -13.74
CA PHE A 121 13.27 -11.25 -14.15
C PHE A 121 13.44 -11.63 -15.62
N ASP A 122 13.55 -12.93 -15.91
CA ASP A 122 13.52 -13.47 -17.27
C ASP A 122 12.20 -14.26 -17.47
N PRO A 123 11.24 -13.73 -18.26
CA PRO A 123 9.98 -14.41 -18.53
C PRO A 123 10.15 -15.70 -19.33
N LEU A 124 11.27 -15.88 -20.05
CA LEU A 124 11.59 -17.11 -20.76
C LEU A 124 12.27 -18.15 -19.85
N ASN A 125 12.84 -17.70 -18.73
CA ASN A 125 13.43 -18.57 -17.72
C ASN A 125 12.97 -18.16 -16.29
N PRO A 126 11.67 -18.33 -16.00
CA PRO A 126 11.03 -17.93 -14.75
C PRO A 126 11.61 -18.61 -13.50
N SER A 127 12.15 -19.81 -13.66
CA SER A 127 12.79 -20.57 -12.58
C SER A 127 14.28 -20.27 -12.39
N SER A 128 14.85 -19.34 -13.18
CA SER A 128 16.27 -19.00 -13.06
C SER A 128 16.57 -18.38 -11.69
N ALA A 129 17.79 -18.54 -11.20
CA ALA A 129 18.21 -17.86 -9.97
C ALA A 129 17.97 -16.34 -10.07
N ALA A 130 18.25 -15.72 -11.22
CA ALA A 130 17.99 -14.30 -11.42
C ALA A 130 16.51 -13.93 -11.29
N SER A 131 15.60 -14.76 -11.83
CA SER A 131 14.15 -14.57 -11.73
C SER A 131 13.62 -14.78 -10.31
N VAL A 132 14.23 -15.67 -9.53
CA VAL A 132 13.92 -15.84 -8.10
C VAL A 132 14.35 -14.62 -7.31
N GLU A 133 15.59 -14.16 -7.50
CA GLU A 133 16.13 -12.97 -6.84
C GLU A 133 15.39 -11.68 -7.23
N ALA A 134 14.70 -11.67 -8.38
CA ALA A 134 13.86 -10.53 -8.77
C ALA A 134 12.70 -10.29 -7.80
N GLY A 135 12.27 -11.30 -7.04
CA GLY A 135 11.29 -11.14 -5.98
C GLY A 135 11.78 -10.31 -4.80
N GLY A 136 13.11 -10.20 -4.61
CA GLY A 136 13.70 -9.38 -3.57
C GLY A 136 14.02 -7.96 -4.04
N ALA A 137 13.60 -7.59 -5.25
CA ALA A 137 13.95 -6.29 -5.82
C ALA A 137 13.24 -5.15 -5.10
N ILE A 138 14.03 -4.13 -4.78
CA ILE A 138 13.55 -2.83 -4.35
C ILE A 138 13.96 -1.85 -5.43
N TYR A 139 13.02 -1.04 -5.89
CA TYR A 139 13.26 -0.04 -6.92
C TYR A 139 13.28 1.35 -6.31
N LYS A 140 14.19 2.20 -6.77
CA LYS A 140 14.20 3.63 -6.50
C LYS A 140 13.66 4.36 -7.72
N ILE A 141 12.68 5.21 -7.49
CA ILE A 141 12.15 6.16 -8.46
C ILE A 141 12.82 7.50 -8.18
N ASP A 142 13.56 8.01 -9.16
CA ASP A 142 14.24 9.29 -9.03
C ASP A 142 13.22 10.42 -8.84
N GLY A 143 13.36 11.16 -7.73
CA GLY A 143 12.40 12.18 -7.31
C GLY A 143 12.31 13.39 -8.24
N THR A 144 13.22 13.55 -9.22
CA THR A 144 13.21 14.68 -10.16
C THR A 144 12.81 14.27 -11.57
N THR A 145 13.09 13.03 -11.99
CA THR A 145 12.85 12.56 -13.37
C THR A 145 11.76 11.51 -13.46
N GLY A 146 11.44 10.84 -12.36
CA GLY A 146 10.57 9.66 -12.34
C GLY A 146 11.24 8.39 -12.89
N ALA A 147 12.50 8.44 -13.30
CA ALA A 147 13.17 7.27 -13.86
C ALA A 147 13.36 6.17 -12.79
N PRO A 148 12.91 4.93 -13.04
CA PRO A 148 13.15 3.83 -12.12
C PRO A 148 14.56 3.26 -12.24
N SER A 149 15.11 2.81 -11.12
CA SER A 149 16.38 2.07 -11.06
C SER A 149 16.29 0.95 -10.01
N LEU A 150 17.08 -0.11 -10.17
CA LEU A 150 17.24 -1.11 -9.12
C LEU A 150 18.02 -0.50 -7.96
N PHE A 151 17.42 -0.49 -6.76
CA PHE A 151 18.03 0.05 -5.55
C PHE A 151 18.77 -1.03 -4.76
N ALA A 152 18.09 -2.14 -4.48
CA ALA A 152 18.63 -3.25 -3.72
C ALA A 152 17.95 -4.57 -4.13
N LYS A 153 18.57 -5.68 -3.74
CA LYS A 153 17.99 -7.03 -3.82
C LYS A 153 18.14 -7.72 -2.48
N LEU A 154 17.02 -8.09 -1.89
CA LEU A 154 16.98 -8.91 -0.69
C LEU A 154 17.00 -10.39 -1.06
N PRO A 155 17.54 -11.27 -0.19
CA PRO A 155 17.52 -12.70 -0.42
C PRO A 155 16.11 -13.23 -0.70
N GLN A 156 16.00 -14.15 -1.65
CA GLN A 156 14.79 -14.92 -1.94
C GLN A 156 15.18 -16.38 -2.18
N GLN A 157 14.36 -17.34 -1.75
CA GLN A 157 14.61 -18.75 -2.03
C GLN A 157 13.62 -19.26 -3.07
N LEU A 158 14.05 -20.21 -3.92
CA LEU A 158 13.18 -20.73 -4.99
C LEU A 158 12.00 -21.51 -4.40
N ASN A 159 10.82 -20.90 -4.50
CA ASN A 159 9.54 -21.54 -4.31
C ASN A 159 9.13 -22.32 -5.57
N ALA A 160 8.20 -23.28 -5.44
CA ALA A 160 7.55 -23.89 -6.60
C ALA A 160 6.88 -22.81 -7.47
N VAL A 161 7.53 -22.45 -8.58
CA VAL A 161 6.94 -21.61 -9.62
C VAL A 161 5.70 -22.33 -10.14
N GLN A 162 4.53 -21.73 -9.95
CA GLN A 162 3.29 -22.27 -10.49
C GLN A 162 3.03 -21.63 -11.85
N PHE A 163 2.45 -22.39 -12.79
CA PHE A 163 2.09 -21.88 -14.10
C PHE A 163 0.57 -21.84 -14.23
N ASN A 164 0.03 -20.67 -14.59
CA ASN A 164 -1.36 -20.56 -15.00
C ASN A 164 -1.51 -20.98 -16.45
N SER A 165 -2.13 -22.13 -16.70
CA SER A 165 -2.44 -22.52 -18.08
C SER A 165 -3.52 -21.68 -18.75
N VAL A 166 -4.28 -20.89 -17.97
CA VAL A 166 -5.35 -20.00 -18.48
C VAL A 166 -4.78 -18.65 -18.89
N THR A 167 -3.99 -17.99 -18.05
CA THR A 167 -3.38 -16.69 -18.37
C THR A 167 -2.03 -16.81 -19.07
N GLY A 168 -1.39 -17.98 -19.01
CA GLY A 168 -0.06 -18.21 -19.59
C GLY A 168 1.09 -17.66 -18.74
N GLU A 169 0.83 -17.37 -17.46
CA GLU A 169 1.77 -16.65 -16.59
C GLU A 169 2.34 -17.52 -15.48
N TYR A 170 3.47 -17.07 -14.93
CA TYR A 170 4.16 -17.73 -13.82
C TYR A 170 3.87 -17.01 -12.51
N PHE A 171 3.54 -17.79 -11.50
CA PHE A 171 3.27 -17.33 -10.15
C PHE A 171 4.40 -17.71 -9.21
N TYR A 172 4.79 -16.74 -8.40
CA TYR A 172 5.70 -16.92 -7.29
C TYR A 172 4.89 -16.69 -6.02
N ALA A 173 5.16 -17.42 -4.95
CA ALA A 173 4.59 -17.10 -3.64
C ALA A 173 5.58 -16.27 -2.79
N ASN A 174 6.57 -15.66 -3.45
CA ASN A 174 7.69 -14.94 -2.89
C ASN A 174 7.59 -13.45 -3.20
N GLY A 175 8.32 -12.64 -2.46
CA GLY A 175 8.36 -11.20 -2.67
C GLY A 175 8.47 -10.47 -1.36
N LEU A 176 8.49 -9.16 -1.49
CA LEU A 176 8.56 -8.25 -0.36
C LEU A 176 7.16 -7.83 0.08
N GLY A 177 7.07 -7.26 1.28
CA GLY A 177 5.86 -6.69 1.85
C GLY A 177 5.92 -5.16 1.80
N GLN A 178 5.87 -4.53 2.97
CA GLN A 178 6.02 -3.09 3.09
C GLN A 178 7.49 -2.62 3.12
N ILE A 179 7.66 -1.35 2.77
CA ILE A 179 8.87 -0.56 2.97
C ILE A 179 8.52 0.71 3.74
N GLY A 180 9.37 1.08 4.70
CA GLY A 180 9.17 2.28 5.51
C GLY A 180 10.47 3.07 5.62
N TYR A 181 10.40 4.37 5.36
CA TYR A 181 11.52 5.28 5.53
C TYR A 181 11.59 5.82 6.97
N ASP A 182 12.76 5.68 7.57
CA ASP A 182 13.10 6.26 8.86
C ASP A 182 13.88 7.55 8.65
N GLY A 183 13.16 8.67 8.69
CA GLY A 183 13.74 10.00 8.52
C GLY A 183 14.66 10.45 9.65
N VAL A 184 14.60 9.82 10.83
CA VAL A 184 15.47 10.16 11.97
C VAL A 184 16.88 9.61 11.74
N HIS A 185 16.98 8.38 11.23
CA HIS A 185 18.26 7.72 11.01
C HIS A 185 18.68 7.66 9.53
N ASN A 186 17.84 8.14 8.61
CA ASN A 186 18.03 8.15 7.16
C ASN A 186 18.32 6.74 6.62
N GLN A 187 17.32 5.87 6.71
CA GLN A 187 17.41 4.44 6.37
C GLN A 187 16.05 3.88 5.99
N LEU A 188 16.02 2.66 5.47
CA LEU A 188 14.81 1.96 5.08
C LEU A 188 14.64 0.67 5.87
N PHE A 189 13.41 0.35 6.24
CA PHE A 189 13.02 -0.98 6.72
C PHE A 189 12.15 -1.66 5.68
N VAL A 190 12.37 -2.95 5.42
CA VAL A 190 11.64 -3.71 4.40
C VAL A 190 11.26 -5.06 4.96
N SER A 191 9.98 -5.41 4.90
CA SER A 191 9.54 -6.76 5.26
C SER A 191 9.71 -7.69 4.07
N ASN A 192 10.17 -8.89 4.35
CA ASN A 192 10.29 -9.96 3.36
C ASN A 192 9.27 -11.05 3.69
N ARG A 193 8.34 -11.27 2.76
CA ARG A 193 7.25 -12.23 2.94
C ARG A 193 7.71 -13.66 2.71
N GLU A 194 8.87 -13.83 2.07
CA GLU A 194 9.47 -15.12 1.80
C GLU A 194 10.13 -15.70 3.05
N ASP A 195 11.01 -14.96 3.72
CA ASP A 195 11.75 -15.46 4.89
C ASP A 195 11.24 -14.93 6.25
N GLY A 196 10.21 -14.09 6.26
CA GLY A 196 9.58 -13.56 7.48
C GLY A 196 10.42 -12.52 8.22
N LYS A 197 11.54 -12.06 7.64
CA LYS A 197 12.44 -11.10 8.27
C LYS A 197 12.10 -9.66 7.90
N ILE A 198 12.59 -8.75 8.74
CA ILE A 198 12.65 -7.32 8.46
C ILE A 198 14.10 -6.95 8.20
N TYR A 199 14.36 -6.36 7.04
CA TYR A 199 15.66 -5.91 6.61
C TYR A 199 15.81 -4.42 6.87
N ARG A 200 16.93 -4.03 7.47
CA ARG A 200 17.33 -2.63 7.64
C ARG A 200 18.37 -2.29 6.59
N LEU A 201 18.11 -1.28 5.77
CA LEU A 201 18.95 -0.88 4.65
C LEU A 201 19.44 0.55 4.81
N SER A 202 20.69 0.79 4.40
CA SER A 202 21.18 2.15 4.15
C SER A 202 20.52 2.76 2.91
N MET A 203 20.56 4.09 2.77
CA MET A 203 20.14 4.79 1.54
C MET A 203 21.04 4.52 0.32
N ALA A 204 22.08 3.69 0.46
CA ALA A 204 22.87 3.17 -0.66
C ALA A 204 22.43 1.74 -1.09
N GLY A 205 21.36 1.21 -0.49
CA GLY A 205 20.83 -0.13 -0.79
C GLY A 205 21.54 -1.28 -0.08
N ALA A 206 22.55 -1.00 0.74
CA ALA A 206 23.25 -2.03 1.50
C ALA A 206 22.48 -2.44 2.76
N THR A 207 22.35 -3.76 2.99
CA THR A 207 21.79 -4.31 4.23
C THR A 207 22.72 -4.03 5.41
N LEU A 208 22.19 -3.36 6.43
CA LEU A 208 22.88 -3.01 7.66
C LEU A 208 22.69 -4.07 8.74
N SER A 209 21.44 -4.52 8.92
CA SER A 209 21.07 -5.60 9.84
C SER A 209 19.74 -6.24 9.42
N THR A 210 19.41 -7.36 10.05
CA THR A 210 18.15 -8.08 9.85
C THR A 210 17.54 -8.41 11.20
N PHE A 211 16.23 -8.37 11.28
CA PHE A 211 15.47 -8.77 12.45
C PHE A 211 14.51 -9.89 12.06
N ASP A 212 14.55 -10.97 12.85
CA ASP A 212 13.61 -12.08 12.77
C ASP A 212 12.75 -12.06 14.05
N PRO A 213 11.48 -11.64 13.95
CA PRO A 213 10.61 -11.45 15.11
C PRO A 213 10.32 -12.70 15.94
N LEU A 214 10.45 -13.89 15.35
CA LEU A 214 10.02 -15.13 15.98
C LEU A 214 11.15 -16.16 15.96
N ASN A 215 10.91 -17.37 15.45
CA ASN A 215 11.96 -18.38 15.39
C ASN A 215 12.85 -18.10 14.19
N PRO A 216 14.17 -18.31 14.33
CA PRO A 216 15.08 -18.20 13.20
C PRO A 216 14.59 -19.02 12.01
N ASP A 217 14.39 -18.36 10.87
CA ASP A 217 14.12 -19.03 9.60
C ASP A 217 15.21 -20.10 9.34
N PRO A 218 14.84 -21.38 9.17
CA PRO A 218 15.80 -22.47 9.00
C PRO A 218 16.51 -22.45 7.63
N GLY A 219 16.22 -21.47 6.76
CA GLY A 219 16.80 -21.35 5.42
C GLY A 219 16.26 -22.39 4.45
N THR A 220 15.06 -22.92 4.72
CA THR A 220 14.39 -23.90 3.86
C THR A 220 13.46 -23.19 2.89
N ALA A 221 13.57 -23.52 1.60
CA ALA A 221 12.78 -22.91 0.54
C ALA A 221 11.28 -23.22 0.69
N ALA A 222 10.60 -22.36 1.43
CA ALA A 222 9.17 -22.31 1.62
C ALA A 222 8.84 -20.88 2.10
N PRO A 223 7.72 -20.29 1.67
CA PRO A 223 7.26 -19.04 2.27
C PRO A 223 7.19 -19.18 3.78
N ALA A 224 7.54 -18.11 4.49
CA ALA A 224 7.31 -18.00 5.91
C ALA A 224 5.91 -18.51 6.23
N THR A 225 5.82 -19.40 7.22
CA THR A 225 4.51 -19.96 7.57
C THR A 225 3.57 -18.82 7.92
N ASN A 226 2.25 -19.03 7.83
CA ASN A 226 1.31 -18.01 8.27
C ASN A 226 1.55 -17.51 9.70
N ALA A 227 2.29 -18.26 10.52
CA ALA A 227 2.69 -17.92 11.88
C ALA A 227 4.00 -17.11 11.99
N GLU A 228 4.67 -16.77 10.88
CA GLU A 228 5.92 -16.00 10.84
C GLU A 228 5.90 -14.94 9.71
N PHE A 229 4.74 -14.78 9.08
CA PHE A 229 4.56 -13.92 7.92
C PHE A 229 4.46 -12.46 8.36
N VAL A 230 5.52 -11.68 8.06
CA VAL A 230 5.56 -10.23 8.24
C VAL A 230 5.13 -9.54 6.96
N TRP A 231 4.31 -8.49 7.06
CA TRP A 231 3.90 -7.69 5.90
C TRP A 231 3.95 -6.20 6.16
N ALA A 232 2.99 -5.65 6.90
CA ALA A 232 2.96 -4.23 7.22
C ALA A 232 4.15 -3.87 8.12
N LEU A 233 4.73 -2.69 7.90
CA LEU A 233 5.62 -2.07 8.86
C LEU A 233 5.53 -0.55 8.74
N SER A 234 5.78 0.15 9.83
CA SER A 234 6.01 1.60 9.81
C SER A 234 6.71 2.04 11.09
N ILE A 235 7.40 3.15 11.01
CA ILE A 235 8.13 3.74 12.13
C ILE A 235 7.19 4.73 12.80
N ASN A 236 7.12 4.70 14.12
CA ASN A 236 6.32 5.69 14.85
C ASN A 236 6.89 7.12 14.66
N ALA A 237 6.05 8.12 14.90
CA ALA A 237 6.36 9.52 14.56
C ALA A 237 7.68 10.08 15.14
N ASP A 238 8.17 9.56 16.28
CA ASP A 238 9.42 10.01 16.89
C ASP A 238 10.65 9.17 16.50
N GLY A 239 10.49 8.16 15.64
CA GLY A 239 11.58 7.31 15.17
C GLY A 239 12.10 6.30 16.22
N SER A 240 11.44 6.15 17.36
CA SER A 240 11.94 5.33 18.46
C SER A 240 11.55 3.85 18.39
N ARG A 241 10.52 3.49 17.62
CA ARG A 241 10.05 2.10 17.47
C ARG A 241 9.56 1.81 16.06
N LEU A 242 9.91 0.61 15.58
CA LEU A 242 9.31 0.03 14.39
C LEU A 242 8.12 -0.84 14.80
N TYR A 243 6.96 -0.56 14.22
CA TYR A 243 5.75 -1.37 14.33
C TYR A 243 5.62 -2.24 13.09
N TYR A 244 5.12 -3.47 13.25
CA TYR A 244 4.95 -4.40 12.15
C TYR A 244 3.82 -5.38 12.40
N SER A 245 3.22 -5.88 11.33
CA SER A 245 2.25 -6.96 11.39
C SER A 245 2.93 -8.31 11.31
N ILE A 246 2.38 -9.29 12.02
CA ILE A 246 2.77 -10.69 11.95
C ILE A 246 1.52 -11.56 12.13
N ASN A 247 1.59 -12.85 11.81
CA ASN A 247 0.48 -13.79 12.01
C ASN A 247 -0.83 -13.35 11.36
N ARG A 248 -0.73 -12.60 10.25
CA ARG A 248 -1.83 -11.93 9.57
C ARG A 248 -2.37 -10.70 10.30
N VAL A 249 -2.65 -10.78 11.60
CA VAL A 249 -3.47 -9.77 12.32
C VAL A 249 -2.91 -9.33 13.67
N ASP A 250 -1.76 -9.86 14.06
CA ASP A 250 -1.05 -9.41 15.25
C ASP A 250 -0.18 -8.20 14.88
N VAL A 251 -0.19 -7.19 15.74
CA VAL A 251 0.72 -6.05 15.65
C VAL A 251 1.73 -6.14 16.79
N ARG A 252 3.00 -6.03 16.43
CA ARG A 252 4.14 -6.02 17.35
C ARG A 252 4.97 -4.77 17.13
N SER A 253 5.87 -4.50 18.06
CA SER A 253 6.88 -3.47 17.87
C SER A 253 8.20 -3.83 18.51
N VAL A 254 9.28 -3.27 17.96
CA VAL A 254 10.64 -3.37 18.48
C VAL A 254 11.23 -1.96 18.55
N ALA A 255 11.92 -1.62 19.64
CA ALA A 255 12.58 -0.33 19.75
C ALA A 255 13.75 -0.23 18.78
N LEU A 256 14.04 1.01 18.37
CA LEU A 256 15.23 1.36 17.63
C LEU A 256 16.24 2.00 18.60
N THR A 257 17.49 1.57 18.47
CA THR A 257 18.63 2.19 19.17
C THR A 257 18.88 3.59 18.64
N ALA A 258 19.74 4.36 19.32
CA ALA A 258 20.13 5.71 18.86
C ALA A 258 20.81 5.74 17.47
N THR A 259 21.24 4.60 16.95
CA THR A 259 21.77 4.46 15.59
C THR A 259 20.75 3.92 14.60
N GLY A 260 19.49 3.75 15.00
CA GLY A 260 18.43 3.17 14.18
C GLY A 260 18.49 1.65 14.02
N ASP A 261 19.31 0.95 14.81
CA ASP A 261 19.37 -0.52 14.80
C ASP A 261 18.30 -1.14 15.70
N PHE A 262 17.89 -2.38 15.44
CA PHE A 262 16.90 -3.08 16.26
C PHE A 262 17.42 -3.34 17.69
N ASP A 263 16.71 -2.87 18.71
CA ASP A 263 16.90 -3.34 20.09
C ASP A 263 16.01 -4.58 20.30
N VAL A 264 16.50 -5.73 19.84
CA VAL A 264 15.75 -7.00 19.78
C VAL A 264 15.18 -7.45 21.12
N ALA A 265 15.78 -7.04 22.24
CA ALA A 265 15.30 -7.39 23.58
C ALA A 265 13.99 -6.68 23.95
N THR A 266 13.59 -5.67 23.17
CA THR A 266 12.40 -4.85 23.40
C THR A 266 11.24 -5.20 22.48
N ASP A 267 11.39 -6.23 21.64
CA ASP A 267 10.29 -6.79 20.86
C ASP A 267 9.15 -7.20 21.80
N ARG A 268 7.94 -6.75 21.47
CA ARG A 268 6.73 -7.03 22.24
C ARG A 268 5.49 -7.07 21.36
N ALA A 269 4.51 -7.83 21.80
CA ALA A 269 3.15 -7.72 21.27
C ALA A 269 2.52 -6.39 21.70
N GLU A 270 1.86 -5.71 20.76
CA GLU A 270 1.09 -4.51 21.02
C GLU A 270 -0.39 -4.87 21.17
N PHE A 271 -0.97 -5.48 20.13
CA PHE A 271 -2.36 -5.93 20.13
C PHE A 271 -2.63 -6.91 18.97
N THR A 272 -3.77 -7.60 19.05
CA THR A 272 -4.32 -8.38 17.94
C THR A 272 -5.57 -7.68 17.42
N VAL A 273 -5.66 -7.49 16.11
CA VAL A 273 -6.83 -6.84 15.49
C VAL A 273 -8.08 -7.70 15.72
N PRO A 274 -9.14 -7.16 16.36
CA PRO A 274 -10.33 -7.94 16.66
C PRO A 274 -11.17 -8.19 15.41
N ASN A 275 -11.90 -9.31 15.39
CA ASN A 275 -12.84 -9.69 14.33
C ASN A 275 -12.24 -9.69 12.91
N ALA A 276 -10.93 -9.84 12.79
CA ALA A 276 -10.29 -9.93 11.48
C ALA A 276 -10.81 -11.17 10.74
N LEU A 277 -11.16 -10.97 9.46
CA LEU A 277 -11.74 -12.02 8.64
C LEU A 277 -10.70 -13.12 8.39
N SER A 278 -11.16 -14.36 8.19
CA SER A 278 -10.31 -15.56 8.36
C SER A 278 -9.13 -15.70 7.40
N LEU A 279 -9.01 -14.85 6.39
CA LEU A 279 -7.93 -14.87 5.40
C LEU A 279 -7.21 -13.53 5.20
N SER A 280 -7.77 -12.43 5.71
CA SER A 280 -7.19 -11.10 5.57
C SER A 280 -5.93 -10.92 6.40
N LYS A 281 -4.96 -10.18 5.88
CA LYS A 281 -3.70 -9.84 6.53
C LYS A 281 -3.56 -8.34 6.60
N ILE A 282 -2.98 -7.81 7.68
CA ILE A 282 -2.60 -6.40 7.79
C ILE A 282 -1.40 -6.21 6.88
N SER A 283 -1.64 -5.55 5.74
CA SER A 283 -0.65 -5.35 4.68
C SER A 283 0.04 -3.99 4.79
N ASP A 284 -0.62 -3.03 5.44
CA ASP A 284 -0.09 -1.69 5.62
C ASP A 284 -0.45 -1.07 6.98
N LEU A 285 0.38 -0.12 7.44
CA LEU A 285 0.28 0.60 8.70
C LEU A 285 0.81 2.03 8.51
N ALA A 286 0.03 3.03 8.92
CA ALA A 286 0.45 4.43 8.95
C ALA A 286 0.24 5.05 10.34
N PHE A 287 1.05 6.06 10.66
CA PHE A 287 0.87 6.90 11.84
C PHE A 287 0.43 8.29 11.42
N SER A 288 -0.40 8.93 12.24
CA SER A 288 -0.60 10.37 12.11
C SER A 288 0.71 11.11 12.39
N GLN A 289 0.85 12.31 11.82
CA GLN A 289 2.03 13.15 11.95
C GLN A 289 2.43 13.42 13.41
N ASP A 290 1.45 13.51 14.31
CA ASP A 290 1.68 13.71 15.75
C ASP A 290 1.80 12.41 16.56
N GLY A 291 1.69 11.25 15.91
CA GLY A 291 1.73 9.93 16.50
C GLY A 291 0.53 9.57 17.38
N SER A 292 -0.48 10.44 17.45
CA SER A 292 -1.68 10.22 18.28
C SER A 292 -2.61 9.15 17.71
N GLN A 293 -2.48 8.81 16.43
CA GLN A 293 -3.28 7.79 15.78
C GLN A 293 -2.42 6.81 14.97
N MET A 294 -2.95 5.60 14.83
CA MET A 294 -2.42 4.55 13.97
C MET A 294 -3.55 4.01 13.10
N LEU A 295 -3.29 3.90 11.80
CA LEU A 295 -4.21 3.36 10.81
C LEU A 295 -3.65 2.08 10.24
N LEU A 296 -4.48 1.07 10.09
CA LEU A 296 -4.10 -0.24 9.56
C LEU A 296 -5.06 -0.64 8.45
N SER A 297 -4.55 -1.21 7.37
CA SER A 297 -5.36 -1.74 6.28
C SER A 297 -5.12 -3.24 6.06
N GLN A 298 -6.20 -3.94 5.74
CA GLN A 298 -6.14 -5.35 5.38
C GLN A 298 -6.11 -5.55 3.88
N ARG A 299 -5.41 -6.62 3.47
CA ARG A 299 -5.56 -7.24 2.16
C ARG A 299 -5.95 -8.70 2.32
N ASN A 300 -6.96 -9.14 1.57
CA ASN A 300 -7.38 -10.54 1.56
C ASN A 300 -6.50 -11.38 0.63
N GLN A 301 -6.16 -12.59 1.08
CA GLN A 301 -5.38 -13.58 0.35
C GLN A 301 -6.11 -14.92 0.38
N GLU A 302 -6.46 -15.47 -0.79
CA GLU A 302 -7.45 -16.56 -0.97
C GLU A 302 -7.25 -17.78 -0.07
N THR A 303 -6.00 -18.14 0.19
CA THR A 303 -5.68 -19.23 1.10
C THR A 303 -4.40 -18.93 1.87
N ALA A 304 -4.28 -19.59 3.02
CA ALA A 304 -3.06 -19.62 3.83
C ALA A 304 -1.81 -20.06 3.05
N THR A 305 -1.99 -20.78 1.94
CA THR A 305 -0.93 -21.44 1.17
C THR A 305 -0.73 -20.88 -0.24
N SER A 306 -1.73 -20.16 -0.79
CA SER A 306 -1.61 -19.43 -2.05
C SER A 306 -1.27 -17.98 -1.72
N PHE A 307 0.00 -17.62 -1.85
CA PHE A 307 0.45 -16.23 -1.70
C PHE A 307 0.26 -15.41 -2.98
N VAL A 308 -0.52 -15.93 -3.91
CA VAL A 308 -0.58 -15.47 -5.29
C VAL A 308 -1.86 -14.68 -5.54
N ASN A 309 -3.01 -15.29 -5.20
CA ASN A 309 -4.32 -14.69 -5.45
C ASN A 309 -4.74 -13.77 -4.32
N VAL A 310 -4.87 -12.49 -4.65
CA VAL A 310 -5.38 -11.45 -3.75
C VAL A 310 -6.75 -10.99 -4.22
N TYR A 311 -7.61 -10.71 -3.25
CA TYR A 311 -8.97 -10.21 -3.46
C TYR A 311 -9.14 -8.91 -2.69
N ASN A 312 -9.89 -7.97 -3.27
CA ASN A 312 -10.37 -6.78 -2.58
C ASN A 312 -11.43 -7.13 -1.53
N HIS A 313 -12.32 -8.07 -1.85
CA HIS A 313 -13.42 -8.47 -0.97
C HIS A 313 -12.95 -8.97 0.40
N MET A 314 -13.75 -8.67 1.42
CA MET A 314 -13.53 -9.08 2.81
C MET A 314 -12.26 -8.47 3.43
N SER A 315 -11.99 -7.20 3.14
CA SER A 315 -10.86 -6.44 3.69
C SER A 315 -11.33 -5.14 4.34
N MET A 316 -10.81 -4.82 5.52
CA MET A 316 -11.20 -3.66 6.33
C MET A 316 -10.00 -2.82 6.75
N ALA A 317 -10.26 -1.61 7.23
CA ALA A 317 -9.29 -0.77 7.89
C ALA A 317 -9.64 -0.55 9.37
N TYR A 318 -8.64 -0.14 10.17
CA TYR A 318 -8.78 0.05 11.61
C TYR A 318 -8.02 1.28 12.07
N LEU A 319 -8.72 2.18 12.77
CA LEU A 319 -8.13 3.36 13.38
C LEU A 319 -7.98 3.13 14.87
N TYR A 320 -6.77 3.34 15.38
CA TYR A 320 -6.42 3.27 16.79
C TYR A 320 -5.97 4.65 17.28
N ASP A 321 -6.35 5.00 18.50
CA ASP A 321 -5.87 6.20 19.18
C ASP A 321 -4.83 5.82 20.23
N TYR A 322 -3.81 6.65 20.38
CA TYR A 322 -2.81 6.53 21.43
C TYR A 322 -3.37 7.03 22.76
N ASP A 323 -3.47 6.15 23.74
CA ASP A 323 -3.81 6.51 25.12
C ASP A 323 -2.54 6.77 25.93
N SER A 324 -2.22 8.05 26.10
CA SER A 324 -1.07 8.50 26.92
C SER A 324 -1.13 8.05 28.39
N GLY A 325 -2.30 7.69 28.92
CA GLY A 325 -2.45 7.19 30.28
C GLY A 325 -1.96 5.75 30.45
N THR A 326 -2.06 4.94 29.39
CA THR A 326 -1.64 3.53 29.38
C THR A 326 -0.40 3.27 28.52
N GLY A 327 -0.04 4.20 27.64
CA GLY A 327 1.05 4.06 26.67
C GLY A 327 0.75 3.11 25.52
N ASN A 328 -0.53 2.82 25.26
CA ASN A 328 -0.98 1.84 24.28
C ASN A 328 -1.86 2.48 23.21
N TYR A 329 -1.90 1.86 22.03
CA TYR A 329 -2.89 2.13 21.00
C TYR A 329 -4.18 1.35 21.29
N ILE A 330 -5.31 2.06 21.33
CA ILE A 330 -6.63 1.49 21.61
C ILE A 330 -7.49 1.63 20.36
N LEU A 331 -8.17 0.54 19.98
CA LEU A 331 -9.06 0.54 18.83
C LEU A 331 -10.15 1.61 19.00
N ASN A 332 -10.17 2.59 18.09
CA ASN A 332 -11.18 3.65 18.05
C ASN A 332 -12.29 3.31 17.05
N ARG A 333 -11.93 2.91 15.82
CA ARG A 333 -12.87 2.53 14.75
C ARG A 333 -12.44 1.29 14.00
N THR A 334 -13.43 0.53 13.57
CA THR A 334 -13.32 -0.40 12.45
C THR A 334 -14.04 0.21 11.24
N ILE A 335 -13.36 0.24 10.10
CA ILE A 335 -13.76 0.96 8.90
C ILE A 335 -13.96 -0.06 7.77
N GLN A 336 -15.15 -0.11 7.17
CA GLN A 336 -15.35 -0.87 5.93
C GLN A 336 -15.07 0.09 4.77
N VAL A 337 -13.96 -0.17 4.10
CA VAL A 337 -13.53 0.49 2.87
C VAL A 337 -14.39 -0.05 1.70
N GLY A 338 -14.75 0.80 0.75
CA GLY A 338 -15.68 0.53 -0.35
C GLY A 338 -17.13 0.25 0.09
N ASP A 339 -17.94 -0.33 -0.81
CA ASP A 339 -19.36 -0.63 -0.54
C ASP A 339 -19.54 -1.73 0.53
N ASP A 340 -18.78 -2.83 0.46
CA ASP A 340 -18.83 -3.93 1.44
C ASP A 340 -17.48 -4.61 1.73
N ARG A 341 -16.51 -3.86 2.28
CA ARG A 341 -15.19 -4.38 2.73
C ARG A 341 -14.28 -4.73 1.55
N GLU A 342 -13.89 -3.71 0.81
CA GLU A 342 -13.29 -3.81 -0.52
C GLU A 342 -11.90 -3.18 -0.57
N SER A 343 -11.13 -3.26 0.51
CA SER A 343 -9.79 -2.69 0.56
C SER A 343 -8.75 -3.49 -0.23
N TYR A 344 -7.87 -2.75 -0.92
CA TYR A 344 -6.64 -3.28 -1.49
C TYR A 344 -5.47 -3.32 -0.50
N GLY A 345 -5.62 -2.72 0.68
CA GLY A 345 -4.68 -2.94 1.77
C GLY A 345 -3.62 -1.87 1.99
N GLY A 346 -3.58 -0.80 1.20
CA GLY A 346 -2.82 0.43 1.46
C GLY A 346 -3.60 1.45 2.26
N THR A 347 -2.90 2.28 3.04
CA THR A 347 -3.50 3.35 3.84
C THR A 347 -2.54 4.50 4.16
N ALA A 348 -3.05 5.72 4.12
CA ALA A 348 -2.26 6.91 4.45
C ALA A 348 -3.07 7.92 5.27
N PHE A 349 -2.35 8.74 6.04
CA PHE A 349 -2.89 9.96 6.62
C PHE A 349 -2.52 11.16 5.73
N ALA A 350 -3.41 12.13 5.64
CA ALA A 350 -3.11 13.39 4.96
C ALA A 350 -3.77 14.60 5.64
N PRO A 351 -3.21 15.81 5.48
CA PRO A 351 -3.88 17.04 5.88
C PRO A 351 -5.10 17.33 5.00
N LEU A 352 -6.12 18.02 5.54
CA LEU A 352 -7.35 18.38 4.79
C LEU A 352 -7.11 19.43 3.71
N ASN A 353 -6.22 20.39 3.99
CA ASN A 353 -5.94 21.52 3.10
C ASN A 353 -4.43 21.67 2.91
N THR A 354 -3.97 21.35 1.72
CA THR A 354 -2.67 21.80 1.20
C THR A 354 -2.92 22.98 0.28
N ASP A 355 -2.21 24.09 0.47
CA ASP A 355 -2.28 25.20 -0.48
C ASP A 355 -1.73 24.71 -1.85
N PRO A 356 -2.57 24.63 -2.90
CA PRO A 356 -2.17 24.08 -4.19
C PRO A 356 -1.14 24.94 -4.93
N VAL A 357 -0.95 26.20 -4.50
CA VAL A 357 -0.01 27.15 -5.11
C VAL A 357 1.33 27.20 -4.37
N SER A 358 1.32 27.10 -3.04
CA SER A 358 2.56 27.14 -2.24
C SER A 358 3.09 25.77 -1.82
N GLY A 359 2.29 24.70 -1.96
CA GLY A 359 2.65 23.35 -1.53
C GLY A 359 2.83 23.21 -0.01
N VAL A 360 2.48 24.25 0.76
CA VAL A 360 2.64 24.25 2.21
C VAL A 360 1.47 23.50 2.85
N VAL A 361 1.79 22.42 3.55
CA VAL A 361 0.88 21.76 4.50
C VAL A 361 0.81 22.60 5.76
N THR A 362 -0.39 23.05 6.11
CA THR A 362 -0.65 23.66 7.42
C THR A 362 -1.74 22.89 8.13
N GLY A 363 -1.40 22.22 9.23
CA GLY A 363 -2.37 21.50 10.07
C GLY A 363 -1.91 20.09 10.41
N GLN A 364 -2.70 19.43 11.25
CA GLN A 364 -2.57 17.99 11.52
C GLN A 364 -3.26 17.19 10.41
N ASP A 365 -2.99 15.88 10.37
CA ASP A 365 -3.74 14.97 9.51
C ASP A 365 -5.23 15.01 9.83
N GLN A 366 -6.02 15.15 8.78
CA GLN A 366 -7.46 15.33 8.86
C GLN A 366 -8.19 14.47 7.83
N MET A 367 -7.47 13.72 7.01
CA MET A 367 -7.96 12.78 6.01
C MET A 367 -7.35 11.41 6.25
N LEU A 368 -8.19 10.38 6.15
CA LEU A 368 -7.75 9.00 6.04
C LEU A 368 -7.92 8.56 4.59
N TRP A 369 -6.89 7.93 4.02
CA TRP A 369 -6.88 7.44 2.66
C TRP A 369 -6.73 5.92 2.63
N PHE A 370 -7.38 5.29 1.65
CA PHE A 370 -7.37 3.86 1.45
C PHE A 370 -7.31 3.54 -0.04
N SER A 371 -6.51 2.56 -0.40
CA SER A 371 -6.67 1.88 -1.69
C SER A 371 -7.92 0.97 -1.63
N SER A 372 -8.83 1.09 -2.59
CA SER A 372 -10.13 0.40 -2.58
C SER A 372 -10.59 -0.10 -3.95
N ALA A 373 -11.46 -1.09 -3.95
CA ALA A 373 -12.27 -1.57 -5.07
C ALA A 373 -13.75 -1.31 -4.80
N ASP A 374 -14.60 -1.58 -5.81
CA ASP A 374 -16.06 -1.67 -5.67
C ASP A 374 -16.65 -0.56 -4.77
N ILE A 375 -16.17 0.67 -5.00
CA ILE A 375 -16.38 1.77 -4.06
C ILE A 375 -17.84 2.24 -4.07
N LEU A 376 -18.49 2.19 -5.25
CA LEU A 376 -19.87 2.67 -5.43
C LEU A 376 -20.88 1.54 -5.66
N ASP A 377 -20.50 0.50 -6.39
CA ASP A 377 -21.20 -0.78 -6.45
C ASP A 377 -20.22 -1.93 -6.76
N GLY A 378 -20.73 -3.17 -6.79
CA GLY A 378 -19.93 -4.38 -6.98
C GLY A 378 -19.28 -4.56 -8.37
N ALA A 379 -19.24 -3.54 -9.21
CA ALA A 379 -18.43 -3.49 -10.43
C ALA A 379 -17.39 -2.34 -10.45
N GLY A 380 -17.39 -1.44 -9.45
CA GLY A 380 -16.45 -0.33 -9.36
C GLY A 380 -16.99 0.92 -8.65
N PRO A 381 -16.28 2.07 -8.77
CA PRO A 381 -14.93 2.20 -9.32
C PRO A 381 -13.86 1.60 -8.39
N HIS A 382 -12.66 1.39 -8.94
CA HIS A 382 -11.48 0.93 -8.22
C HIS A 382 -10.44 2.05 -8.21
N GLY A 383 -9.81 2.29 -7.07
CA GLY A 383 -8.93 3.44 -6.93
C GLY A 383 -8.63 3.78 -5.49
N LEU A 384 -8.81 5.04 -5.13
CA LEU A 384 -8.60 5.55 -3.79
C LEU A 384 -9.91 6.05 -3.20
N GLU A 385 -10.09 5.76 -1.92
CA GLU A 385 -11.17 6.26 -1.10
C GLU A 385 -10.60 7.11 0.04
N ALA A 386 -11.15 8.31 0.28
CA ALA A 386 -10.74 9.14 1.41
C ALA A 386 -11.92 9.63 2.24
N VAL A 387 -11.70 9.80 3.54
CA VAL A 387 -12.70 10.35 4.49
C VAL A 387 -12.07 11.32 5.47
N PRO A 388 -12.71 12.46 5.77
CA PRO A 388 -12.24 13.34 6.83
C PRO A 388 -12.38 12.70 8.21
N VAL A 389 -11.36 12.86 9.06
CA VAL A 389 -11.35 12.34 10.44
C VAL A 389 -12.53 12.88 11.26
N THR A 390 -12.92 14.14 11.03
CA THR A 390 -14.06 14.77 11.72
C THR A 390 -15.40 14.11 11.43
N GLU A 391 -15.55 13.53 10.25
CA GLU A 391 -16.79 12.85 9.86
C GLU A 391 -16.97 11.52 10.62
N LEU A 392 -15.87 10.85 10.99
CA LEU A 392 -15.89 9.63 11.82
C LEU A 392 -16.38 9.88 13.27
N GLY A 393 -16.35 11.13 13.73
CA GLY A 393 -16.79 11.54 15.07
C GLY A 393 -18.29 11.80 15.21
N ASN A 394 -18.98 12.12 14.10
CA ASN A 394 -20.38 12.57 14.12
C ASN A 394 -21.42 11.44 14.09
N LEU A 395 -20.98 10.19 13.98
CA LEU A 395 -21.86 9.03 13.92
C LEU A 395 -22.11 8.45 15.31
N ALA A 396 -23.21 8.90 15.93
CA ALA A 396 -23.88 8.06 16.92
C ALA A 396 -24.33 6.77 16.23
N SER A 397 -24.21 5.64 16.94
CA SER A 397 -24.59 4.27 16.59
C SER A 397 -26.05 4.11 16.12
N GLY A 398 -26.40 4.68 14.98
CA GLY A 398 -27.76 4.80 14.48
C GLY A 398 -27.82 4.48 12.99
N ASN A 399 -28.29 3.27 12.70
CA ASN A 399 -28.69 2.77 11.38
C ASN A 399 -27.57 2.60 10.33
N VAL A 400 -26.50 1.90 10.70
CA VAL A 400 -25.69 1.13 9.73
C VAL A 400 -26.08 -0.34 9.93
N SER A 401 -26.57 -0.99 8.88
CA SER A 401 -26.94 -2.41 8.91
C SER A 401 -25.69 -3.25 9.18
N TYR A 402 -25.58 -3.76 10.41
CA TYR A 402 -24.47 -4.55 10.88
C TYR A 402 -24.38 -5.91 10.19
N ASN A 403 -23.17 -6.30 9.82
CA ASN A 403 -22.66 -7.61 10.20
C ASN A 403 -21.25 -7.44 10.77
N LEU A 404 -21.09 -7.88 12.03
CA LEU A 404 -20.03 -7.59 13.01
C LEU A 404 -20.26 -6.28 13.78
N SER A 405 -20.77 -6.42 15.00
CA SER A 405 -21.20 -5.38 15.93
C SER A 405 -20.10 -4.35 16.23
N GLY A 406 -20.00 -3.27 15.43
CA GLY A 406 -19.12 -2.13 15.71
C GLY A 406 -18.39 -1.50 14.51
N SER A 407 -18.54 -2.01 13.29
CA SER A 407 -17.93 -1.41 12.10
C SER A 407 -18.80 -0.31 11.46
N ILE A 408 -18.16 0.69 10.87
CA ILE A 408 -18.81 1.74 10.07
C ILE A 408 -18.55 1.44 8.60
N SER A 409 -19.61 1.32 7.80
CA SER A 409 -19.51 1.29 6.33
C SER A 409 -19.26 2.71 5.84
N MET A 410 -18.13 2.93 5.16
CA MET A 410 -17.85 4.24 4.57
C MET A 410 -18.96 4.61 3.59
N TYR A 411 -19.28 3.74 2.65
CA TYR A 411 -20.32 3.99 1.67
C TYR A 411 -21.74 4.21 2.26
N THR A 412 -22.16 3.43 3.26
CA THR A 412 -23.53 3.58 3.80
C THR A 412 -23.68 4.76 4.76
N ALA A 413 -22.61 5.12 5.49
CA ALA A 413 -22.67 6.14 6.54
C ALA A 413 -22.18 7.53 6.09
N HIS A 414 -21.38 7.60 5.02
CA HIS A 414 -20.68 8.82 4.60
C HIS A 414 -20.86 9.16 3.12
N ARG A 415 -21.94 8.70 2.47
CA ARG A 415 -22.22 9.05 1.07
C ARG A 415 -21.88 10.51 0.78
N ASP A 416 -22.26 11.45 1.61
CA ASP A 416 -22.06 12.85 1.26
C ASP A 416 -20.59 13.36 1.32
N HIS A 417 -19.64 12.64 1.93
CA HIS A 417 -18.30 13.16 2.30
C HIS A 417 -17.10 12.22 1.97
N ILE A 418 -17.26 11.27 1.04
CA ILE A 418 -16.17 10.39 0.58
C ILE A 418 -15.54 10.93 -0.70
N TYR A 419 -14.22 10.93 -0.77
CA TYR A 419 -13.47 11.20 -1.99
C TYR A 419 -13.18 9.90 -2.70
N VAL A 420 -13.61 9.78 -3.95
CA VAL A 420 -13.39 8.58 -4.76
C VAL A 420 -12.57 8.98 -5.99
N ILE A 421 -11.34 8.50 -6.03
CA ILE A 421 -10.48 8.56 -7.20
C ILE A 421 -10.62 7.24 -7.92
N ASP A 422 -10.78 7.31 -9.23
CA ASP A 422 -10.78 6.15 -10.11
C ASP A 422 -9.41 6.03 -10.79
N TYR A 423 -8.79 4.86 -10.75
CA TYR A 423 -7.46 4.65 -11.33
C TYR A 423 -7.42 4.92 -12.83
N ASP A 424 -8.55 4.72 -13.52
CA ASP A 424 -8.64 4.76 -14.98
C ASP A 424 -9.65 5.84 -15.48
N GLY A 425 -10.33 6.52 -14.56
CA GLY A 425 -11.32 7.56 -14.86
C GLY A 425 -12.58 7.08 -15.60
N ASP A 426 -12.72 5.77 -15.85
CA ASP A 426 -13.92 5.15 -16.41
C ASP A 426 -14.59 4.27 -15.37
N PRO A 427 -15.66 4.75 -14.72
CA PRO A 427 -16.13 4.12 -13.51
C PRO A 427 -16.89 2.81 -13.73
N ASP A 428 -17.26 2.50 -14.98
CA ASP A 428 -18.00 1.29 -15.36
C ASP A 428 -17.10 0.17 -15.95
N ASN A 429 -15.78 0.37 -15.93
CA ASN A 429 -14.84 -0.51 -16.61
C ASN A 429 -14.36 -1.65 -15.70
N ASP A 430 -14.60 -2.91 -16.08
CA ASP A 430 -14.11 -4.07 -15.34
C ASP A 430 -12.62 -4.39 -15.66
N THR A 431 -11.96 -3.60 -16.50
CA THR A 431 -10.55 -3.78 -16.89
C THR A 431 -9.54 -3.15 -15.93
N LYS A 432 -9.89 -3.00 -14.65
CA LYS A 432 -9.08 -2.27 -13.68
C LYS A 432 -7.98 -3.15 -13.07
N GLY A 433 -6.79 -2.57 -12.95
CA GLY A 433 -5.73 -3.13 -12.12
C GLY A 433 -6.14 -3.11 -10.64
N THR A 434 -5.66 -4.06 -9.84
CA THR A 434 -5.90 -4.01 -8.40
C THR A 434 -4.97 -3.02 -7.73
N GLY A 435 -5.49 -2.14 -6.87
CA GLY A 435 -4.65 -1.25 -6.07
C GLY A 435 -3.68 -2.02 -5.19
N GLY A 436 -2.62 -1.35 -4.76
CA GLY A 436 -1.60 -1.80 -3.82
C GLY A 436 -1.61 -0.90 -2.59
N ASP A 437 -0.55 -0.11 -2.47
CA ASP A 437 -0.24 0.78 -1.37
C ASP A 437 -0.48 2.25 -1.73
N ILE A 438 -0.53 3.14 -0.72
CA ILE A 438 -0.63 4.59 -0.89
C ILE A 438 0.25 5.32 0.16
N ASP A 439 0.92 6.40 -0.26
CA ASP A 439 1.67 7.33 0.61
C ASP A 439 1.39 8.79 0.21
#